data_AF-A0AAN8FWY7-F1
#
_entry.id   AF-A0AAN8FWY7-F1
#
_cell.length_a   1.000
_cell.length_b   1.000
_cell.length_c   1.000
_cell.angle_alpha   90.00
_cell.angle_beta   90.00
_cell.angle_gamma   90.00
#
_symmetry.space_group_name_H-M   'P 1'
#
loop_
_entity.id
_entity.type
_entity.pdbx_description
1 polymer ?
#
loop_
_entity_poly.entity_id
_entity_poly.type
_entity_poly.pdbx_seq_one_letter_code
_entity_poly.pdbx_strand_id
1 'polypeptide(L)'
;DFALKNNVMEERIMDEIQYNFAQLEKTMVNGQAKINAGNFFNVLVGSVINRIIFSERFTKKNSEEFFELKEMVDRQIMSMTTFDMSLEKWTMNLPFLKNKWRRLLEPQEKLIEFIQKRLVQRKEEIASGTHTLDGDGNDFVDAFLIKIEKDRREGRSPTQSYK
;
A
#
# COMPACT_ATOMS: atom_id res chain seq x y z
N ASP A 1 -7.35 18.13 -1.83
CA ASP A 1 -7.13 18.27 -0.38
C ASP A 1 -7.65 17.08 0.43
N PHE A 2 -7.39 15.87 -0.04
CA PHE A 2 -7.89 14.65 0.58
C PHE A 2 -6.78 14.08 1.49
N ALA A 3 -7.09 13.83 2.76
CA ALA A 3 -6.25 13.19 3.79
C ALA A 3 -4.95 13.91 4.23
N LEU A 4 -4.36 14.79 3.42
CA LEU A 4 -3.02 15.37 3.66
C LEU A 4 -2.99 16.68 4.47
N LYS A 5 -4.13 17.22 4.90
CA LYS A 5 -4.21 18.58 5.48
C LYS A 5 -3.84 18.68 6.97
N ASN A 6 -3.52 17.58 7.64
CA ASN A 6 -3.38 17.55 9.10
C ASN A 6 -1.95 17.20 9.55
N ASN A 7 -1.44 17.96 10.52
CA ASN A 7 -0.17 17.74 11.24
C ASN A 7 0.01 16.28 11.70
N VAL A 8 -1.08 15.56 11.96
CA VAL A 8 -1.08 14.15 12.39
C VAL A 8 -0.44 13.22 11.35
N MET A 9 -0.63 13.45 10.04
CA MET A 9 -0.02 12.60 9.01
C MET A 9 1.49 12.87 8.93
N GLU A 10 1.90 14.13 8.99
CA GLU A 10 3.30 14.53 9.05
C GLU A 10 3.98 13.94 10.29
N GLU A 11 3.37 14.08 11.47
CA GLU A 11 3.87 13.50 12.72
C GLU A 11 4.06 11.99 12.60
N ARG A 12 3.13 11.26 11.96
CA ARG A 12 3.27 9.82 11.75
C ARG A 12 4.39 9.45 10.79
N ILE A 13 4.57 10.23 9.73
CA ILE A 13 5.67 10.04 8.78
C ILE A 13 7.00 10.26 9.52
N MET A 14 7.10 11.34 10.31
CA MET A 14 8.29 11.65 11.08
C MET A 14 8.58 10.60 12.17
N ASP A 15 7.56 10.14 12.88
CA ASP A 15 7.62 9.06 13.86
C ASP A 15 8.11 7.75 13.23
N GLU A 16 7.63 7.41 12.03
CA GLU A 16 8.07 6.20 11.31
C GLU A 16 9.52 6.31 10.83
N ILE A 17 9.92 7.49 10.32
CA ILE A 17 11.29 7.76 9.92
C ILE A 17 12.22 7.62 11.14
N GLN A 18 11.91 8.32 12.23
CA GLN A 18 12.69 8.27 13.47
C GLN A 18 12.80 6.84 14.00
N TYR A 19 11.71 6.08 13.99
CA TYR A 19 11.72 4.68 14.41
C TYR A 19 12.69 3.83 13.59
N ASN A 20 12.69 3.94 12.26
CA ASN A 20 13.57 3.16 11.39
C ASN A 20 15.05 3.54 11.56
N PHE A 21 15.35 4.84 11.72
CA PHE A 21 16.72 5.28 12.03
C PHE A 21 17.17 4.83 13.42
N ALA A 22 16.30 4.83 14.42
CA ALA A 22 16.61 4.28 15.74
C ALA A 22 16.88 2.76 15.69
N GLN A 23 16.23 2.01 14.78
CA GLN A 23 16.59 0.60 14.56
C GLN A 23 17.96 0.47 13.88
N LEU A 24 18.28 1.34 12.93
CA LEU A 24 19.59 1.37 12.27
C LEU A 24 20.71 1.65 13.28
N GLU A 25 20.53 2.63 14.17
CA GLU A 25 21.51 3.00 15.20
C GLU A 25 21.84 1.82 16.13
N LYS A 26 20.86 0.97 16.47
CA LYS A 26 21.09 -0.25 17.26
C LYS A 26 22.02 -1.25 16.58
N THR A 27 22.15 -1.19 15.25
CA THR A 27 23.05 -2.09 14.48
C THR A 27 24.45 -1.51 14.30
N MET A 28 24.68 -0.26 14.72
CA MET A 28 25.97 0.39 14.58
C MET A 28 26.99 -0.19 15.57
N VAL A 29 28.23 -0.32 15.09
CA VAL A 29 29.39 -0.65 15.92
C VAL A 29 30.37 0.52 15.79
N ASN A 30 30.76 1.13 16.92
CA ASN A 30 31.63 2.32 16.95
C ASN A 30 31.10 3.50 16.12
N GLY A 31 29.78 3.71 16.10
CA GLY A 31 29.14 4.79 15.33
C GLY A 31 29.12 4.56 13.81
N GLN A 32 29.44 3.35 13.35
CA GLN A 32 29.39 2.98 11.93
C GLN A 32 28.50 1.75 11.75
N ALA A 33 27.66 1.75 10.70
CA ALA A 33 26.93 0.58 10.25
C ALA A 33 27.22 0.32 8.77
N LYS A 34 27.46 -0.95 8.43
CA LYS A 34 27.48 -1.40 7.05
C LYS A 34 26.09 -1.93 6.71
N ILE A 35 25.35 -1.20 5.90
CA ILE A 35 23.99 -1.56 5.52
C ILE A 35 23.86 -1.81 4.02
N ASN A 36 22.88 -2.63 3.67
CA ASN A 36 22.33 -2.63 2.31
C ASN A 36 21.34 -1.46 2.22
N ALA A 37 21.76 -0.38 1.56
CA ALA A 37 20.94 0.82 1.41
C ALA A 37 19.60 0.54 0.71
N GLY A 38 19.60 -0.33 -0.31
CA GLY A 38 18.38 -0.71 -1.02
C GLY A 38 17.34 -1.37 -0.11
N ASN A 39 17.77 -2.34 0.71
CA ASN A 39 16.88 -3.00 1.66
C ASN A 39 16.40 -2.04 2.75
N PHE A 40 17.29 -1.19 3.28
CA PHE A 40 16.91 -0.19 4.28
C PHE A 40 15.85 0.78 3.76
N PHE A 41 16.08 1.38 2.59
CA PHE A 41 15.12 2.32 2.00
C PHE A 41 13.82 1.63 1.56
N ASN A 42 13.87 0.39 1.07
CA ASN A 42 12.67 -0.39 0.79
C ASN A 42 11.81 -0.57 2.05
N VAL A 43 12.44 -0.87 3.20
CA VAL A 43 11.73 -1.01 4.47
C VAL A 43 11.15 0.32 4.94
N LEU A 44 11.96 1.38 4.92
CA LEU A 44 11.54 2.71 5.34
C LEU A 44 10.35 3.21 4.52
N VAL A 45 10.46 3.19 3.19
CA VAL A 45 9.41 3.68 2.28
C VAL A 45 8.15 2.83 2.41
N GLY A 46 8.28 1.51 2.46
CA GLY A 46 7.14 0.62 2.68
C GLY A 46 6.41 0.94 3.98
N SER A 47 7.14 1.16 5.07
CA SER A 47 6.57 1.48 6.38
C SER A 47 5.83 2.82 6.37
N VAL A 48 6.41 3.84 5.73
CA VAL A 48 5.79 5.16 5.57
C VAL A 48 4.49 5.05 4.75
N ILE A 49 4.50 4.35 3.62
CA ILE A 49 3.31 4.13 2.80
C ILE A 49 2.22 3.43 3.63
N ASN A 50 2.59 2.39 4.38
CA ASN A 50 1.64 1.65 5.20
C ASN A 50 1.03 2.51 6.32
N ARG A 51 1.83 3.41 6.93
CA ARG A 51 1.36 4.38 7.91
C ARG A 51 0.39 5.40 7.31
N ILE A 52 0.61 5.82 6.07
CA ILE A 52 -0.29 6.77 5.38
C ILE A 52 -1.62 6.09 5.01
N ILE A 53 -1.57 4.87 4.48
CA ILE A 53 -2.75 4.20 3.95
C ILE A 53 -3.62 3.60 5.06
N PHE A 54 -3.02 2.94 6.05
CA PHE A 54 -3.72 2.13 7.04
C PHE A 54 -3.45 2.56 8.49
N SER A 55 -2.68 3.62 8.75
CA SER A 55 -2.22 3.99 10.11
C SER A 55 -1.38 2.92 10.82
N GLU A 56 -1.03 1.82 10.16
CA GLU A 56 -0.40 0.65 10.79
C GLU A 56 1.11 0.66 10.61
N ARG A 57 1.84 0.21 11.65
CA ARG A 57 3.27 -0.08 11.52
C ARG A 57 3.50 -1.48 10.98
N PHE A 58 4.61 -1.66 10.30
CA PHE A 58 5.07 -3.01 10.01
C PHE A 58 5.58 -3.72 11.27
N THR A 59 4.97 -4.86 11.57
CA THR A 59 5.46 -5.90 12.46
C THR A 59 6.25 -6.92 11.64
N LYS A 60 7.11 -7.73 12.27
CA LYS A 60 7.85 -8.79 11.57
C LYS A 60 6.97 -9.71 10.70
N LYS A 61 5.72 -9.96 11.10
CA LYS A 61 4.79 -10.85 10.40
C LYS A 61 4.13 -10.17 9.20
N ASN A 62 3.69 -8.93 9.32
CA ASN A 62 3.03 -8.21 8.21
C ASN A 62 4.05 -7.62 7.22
N SER A 63 5.31 -7.43 7.65
CA SER A 63 6.39 -6.94 6.81
C SER A 63 6.80 -7.97 5.77
N GLU A 64 6.83 -9.26 6.16
CA GLU A 64 7.23 -10.35 5.27
C GLU A 64 6.25 -10.47 4.08
N GLU A 65 4.95 -10.50 4.35
CA GLU A 65 3.90 -10.52 3.31
C GLU A 65 4.04 -9.32 2.36
N PHE A 66 4.24 -8.11 2.90
CA PHE A 66 4.41 -6.90 2.09
C PHE A 66 5.68 -6.93 1.24
N PHE A 67 6.83 -7.33 1.79
CA PHE A 67 8.08 -7.35 1.03
C PHE A 67 8.10 -8.46 -0.02
N GLU A 68 7.48 -9.61 0.24
CA GLU A 68 7.30 -10.66 -0.77
C GLU A 68 6.46 -10.14 -1.96
N LEU A 69 5.35 -9.47 -1.68
CA LEU A 69 4.52 -8.80 -2.68
C LEU A 69 5.29 -7.74 -3.46
N LYS A 70 6.04 -6.88 -2.76
CA LYS A 70 6.90 -5.87 -3.39
C LYS A 70 7.90 -6.51 -4.34
N GLU A 71 8.61 -7.55 -3.90
CA GLU A 71 9.58 -8.23 -4.76
C GLU A 71 8.93 -8.88 -5.98
N MET A 72 7.72 -9.44 -5.84
CA MET A 72 6.96 -9.96 -6.97
C MET A 72 6.67 -8.85 -8.00
N VAL A 73 6.26 -7.67 -7.56
CA VAL A 73 5.99 -6.52 -8.42
C VAL A 73 7.29 -5.95 -9.02
N ASP A 74 8.37 -5.85 -8.25
CA ASP A 74 9.68 -5.39 -8.74
C ASP A 74 10.20 -6.34 -9.83
N ARG A 75 10.12 -7.67 -9.61
CA ARG A 75 10.49 -8.68 -10.63
C ARG A 75 9.62 -8.58 -11.88
N GLN A 76 8.32 -8.31 -11.72
CA GLN A 76 7.41 -8.10 -12.85
C GLN A 76 7.85 -6.89 -13.69
N ILE A 77 8.09 -5.74 -13.04
CA ILE A 77 8.51 -4.51 -13.73
C ILE A 77 9.84 -4.72 -14.44
N MET A 78 10.81 -5.34 -13.76
CA MET A 78 12.16 -5.58 -14.30
C MET A 78 12.18 -6.61 -15.45
N SER A 79 11.21 -7.52 -15.49
CA SER A 79 11.09 -8.52 -16.57
C SER A 79 10.18 -8.06 -17.72
N MET A 80 9.54 -6.89 -17.60
CA MET A 80 8.64 -6.36 -18.60
C MET A 80 9.41 -5.88 -19.83
N THR A 81 9.02 -6.36 -21.01
CA THR A 81 9.58 -5.97 -22.29
C THR A 81 8.71 -4.94 -23.00
N THR A 82 9.25 -4.24 -24.02
CA THR A 82 8.44 -3.37 -24.89
C THR A 82 7.29 -4.13 -25.57
N PHE A 83 7.47 -5.43 -25.84
CA PHE A 83 6.39 -6.27 -26.37
C PHE A 83 5.26 -6.48 -25.35
N ASP A 84 5.56 -6.57 -24.05
CA ASP A 84 4.53 -6.62 -23.00
C ASP A 84 3.67 -5.36 -22.99
N MET A 85 4.30 -4.18 -23.17
CA MET A 85 3.59 -2.90 -23.20
C MET A 85 2.68 -2.75 -24.43
N SER A 86 2.98 -3.46 -25.53
CA SER A 86 2.14 -3.47 -26.74
C SER A 86 0.96 -4.44 -26.69
N LEU A 87 0.81 -5.22 -25.62
CA LEU A 87 -0.29 -6.18 -25.51
C LEU A 87 -1.61 -5.45 -25.22
N GLU A 88 -2.61 -5.68 -26.06
CA GLU A 88 -3.96 -5.14 -25.87
C GLU A 88 -4.92 -6.18 -25.27
N LYS A 89 -6.06 -5.73 -24.71
CA LYS A 89 -7.05 -6.60 -24.06
C LYS A 89 -7.48 -7.81 -24.90
N TRP A 90 -7.62 -7.65 -26.23
CA TRP A 90 -8.04 -8.75 -27.11
C TRP A 90 -7.03 -9.91 -27.13
N THR A 91 -5.74 -9.62 -26.85
CA THR A 91 -4.67 -10.62 -26.84
C THR A 91 -4.74 -11.56 -25.64
N MET A 92 -5.54 -11.25 -24.61
CA MET A 92 -5.76 -12.11 -23.44
C MET A 92 -6.39 -13.46 -23.80
N ASN A 93 -7.19 -13.48 -24.86
CA ASN A 93 -7.90 -14.68 -25.32
C ASN A 93 -7.05 -15.56 -26.24
N LEU A 94 -5.85 -15.12 -26.62
CA LEU A 94 -4.96 -15.89 -27.49
C LEU A 94 -4.26 -17.01 -26.70
N PRO A 95 -4.35 -18.28 -27.13
CA PRO A 95 -3.88 -19.42 -26.35
C PRO A 95 -2.37 -19.39 -26.07
N PHE A 96 -1.56 -18.84 -26.98
CA PHE A 96 -0.11 -18.73 -26.80
C PHE A 96 0.32 -17.56 -25.90
N LEU A 97 -0.53 -16.54 -25.70
CA LEU A 97 -0.24 -15.39 -24.81
C LEU A 97 -0.85 -15.55 -23.41
N LYS A 98 -1.77 -16.51 -23.22
CA LYS A 98 -2.43 -16.74 -21.91
C LYS A 98 -1.44 -16.89 -20.75
N ASN A 99 -0.34 -17.61 -20.95
CA ASN A 99 0.72 -17.77 -19.93
C ASN A 99 1.54 -16.50 -19.69
N LYS A 100 1.64 -15.61 -20.68
CA LYS A 100 2.31 -14.31 -20.53
C LYS A 100 1.41 -13.36 -19.75
N TRP A 101 0.14 -13.26 -20.15
CA TRP A 101 -0.88 -12.51 -19.42
C TRP A 101 -1.02 -12.94 -17.97
N ARG A 102 -1.06 -14.26 -17.69
CA ARG A 102 -1.08 -14.76 -16.31
C ARG A 102 0.12 -14.25 -15.50
N ARG A 103 1.33 -14.31 -16.05
CA ARG A 103 2.54 -13.80 -15.37
C ARG A 103 2.52 -12.28 -15.18
N LEU A 104 1.88 -11.53 -16.09
CA LEU A 104 1.68 -10.09 -15.97
C LEU A 104 0.53 -9.69 -15.03
N LEU A 105 -0.40 -10.59 -14.72
CA LEU A 105 -1.55 -10.25 -13.87
C LEU A 105 -1.39 -10.77 -12.45
N GLU A 106 -0.77 -11.93 -12.25
CA GLU A 106 -0.67 -12.58 -10.94
C GLU A 106 -0.09 -11.65 -9.84
N PRO A 107 1.02 -10.90 -10.04
CA PRO A 107 1.50 -9.99 -9.01
C PRO A 107 0.51 -8.86 -8.67
N GLN A 108 -0.23 -8.38 -9.66
CA GLN A 108 -1.24 -7.33 -9.49
C GLN A 108 -2.48 -7.87 -8.77
N GLU A 109 -2.91 -9.10 -9.10
CA GLU A 109 -4.00 -9.79 -8.42
C GLU A 109 -3.68 -9.99 -6.93
N LYS A 110 -2.47 -10.49 -6.60
CA LYS A 110 -2.04 -10.64 -5.20
C LYS A 110 -1.94 -9.31 -4.46
N LEU A 111 -1.52 -8.24 -5.11
CA LEU A 111 -1.53 -6.90 -4.52
C LEU A 111 -2.96 -6.43 -4.19
N ILE A 112 -3.91 -6.67 -5.10
CA ILE A 112 -5.33 -6.36 -4.87
C ILE A 112 -5.87 -7.19 -3.70
N GLU A 113 -5.58 -8.49 -3.65
CA GLU A 113 -5.99 -9.38 -2.56
C GLU A 113 -5.46 -8.91 -1.21
N PHE A 114 -4.19 -8.49 -1.14
CA PHE A 114 -3.58 -7.94 0.07
C PHE A 114 -4.31 -6.68 0.57
N ILE A 115 -4.63 -5.75 -0.34
CA ILE A 115 -5.37 -4.53 -0.01
C ILE A 115 -6.80 -4.89 0.42
N GLN A 116 -7.47 -5.79 -0.29
CA GLN A 116 -8.83 -6.23 0.03
C GLN A 116 -8.93 -6.85 1.42
N LYS A 117 -7.99 -7.71 1.79
CA LYS A 117 -7.91 -8.32 3.12
C LYS A 117 -7.88 -7.26 4.23
N ARG A 118 -7.04 -6.23 4.07
CA ARG A 118 -6.95 -5.11 5.02
C ARG A 118 -8.21 -4.25 5.05
N LEU A 119 -8.83 -4.01 3.89
CA LEU A 119 -10.09 -3.28 3.82
C LEU A 119 -11.24 -4.03 4.50
N VAL A 120 -11.29 -5.36 4.38
CA VAL A 120 -12.27 -6.19 5.08
C VAL A 120 -12.05 -6.10 6.59
N GLN A 121 -10.81 -6.27 7.06
CA GLN A 121 -10.45 -6.12 8.48
C GLN A 121 -10.88 -4.75 9.02
N ARG A 122 -10.57 -3.66 8.32
CA ARG A 122 -10.97 -2.31 8.72
C ARG A 122 -12.49 -2.16 8.83
N LYS A 123 -13.25 -2.73 7.89
CA LYS A 123 -14.72 -2.71 7.95
C LYS A 123 -15.27 -3.47 9.15
N GLU A 124 -14.66 -4.61 9.49
CA GLU A 124 -15.02 -5.40 10.67
C GLU A 124 -14.72 -4.63 11.96
N GLU A 125 -13.57 -3.97 12.05
CA GLU A 125 -13.19 -3.13 13.20
C GLU A 125 -14.13 -1.93 13.39
N ILE A 126 -14.59 -1.32 12.29
CA ILE A 126 -15.62 -0.26 12.33
C ILE A 126 -16.95 -0.84 12.82
N ALA A 127 -17.36 -2.01 12.30
CA ALA A 127 -18.61 -2.64 12.69
C ALA A 127 -18.62 -3.10 14.15
N SER A 128 -17.48 -3.53 14.69
CA SER A 128 -17.33 -3.90 16.10
C SER A 128 -17.20 -2.69 17.04
N GLY A 129 -17.01 -1.49 16.49
CA GLY A 129 -16.76 -0.26 17.25
C GLY A 129 -15.33 -0.14 17.81
N THR A 130 -14.42 -1.02 17.39
CA THR A 130 -13.00 -0.97 17.79
C THR A 130 -12.26 0.15 17.07
N HIS A 131 -12.72 0.53 15.88
CA HIS A 131 -12.19 1.63 15.09
C HIS A 131 -13.29 2.65 14.80
N THR A 132 -13.04 3.93 15.11
CA THR A 132 -13.98 5.03 14.88
C THR A 132 -13.56 5.89 13.69
N LEU A 133 -14.53 6.25 12.86
CA LEU A 133 -14.36 7.19 11.76
C LEU A 133 -14.61 8.61 12.27
N ASP A 134 -13.58 9.23 12.85
CA ASP A 134 -13.68 10.58 13.42
C ASP A 134 -13.20 11.66 12.43
N GLY A 135 -13.90 12.80 12.40
CA GLY A 135 -13.53 13.95 11.57
C GLY A 135 -13.42 13.62 10.08
N ASP A 136 -12.25 13.91 9.50
CA ASP A 136 -11.92 13.63 8.10
C ASP A 136 -11.29 12.23 7.87
N GLY A 137 -11.26 11.39 8.90
CA GLY A 137 -10.62 10.07 8.88
C GLY A 137 -9.18 10.09 9.40
N ASN A 138 -8.77 8.99 10.03
CA ASN A 138 -7.44 8.86 10.63
C ASN A 138 -6.37 8.47 9.60
N ASP A 139 -6.74 7.84 8.49
CA ASP A 139 -5.87 7.52 7.37
C ASP A 139 -6.60 7.63 6.02
N PHE A 140 -5.88 7.28 4.96
CA PHE A 140 -6.40 7.32 3.61
C PHE A 140 -7.62 6.41 3.44
N VAL A 141 -7.65 5.23 4.05
CA VAL A 141 -8.80 4.31 3.96
C VAL A 141 -10.02 4.93 4.63
N ASP A 142 -9.86 5.46 5.84
CA ASP A 142 -10.95 6.11 6.57
C ASP A 142 -11.52 7.30 5.79
N ALA A 143 -10.64 8.19 5.31
CA ALA A 143 -11.04 9.33 4.51
C ALA A 143 -11.83 8.88 3.27
N PHE A 144 -11.39 7.80 2.62
CA PHE A 144 -12.05 7.22 1.46
C PHE A 144 -13.43 6.64 1.79
N LEU A 145 -13.57 5.91 2.89
CA LEU A 145 -14.85 5.38 3.36
C LEU A 145 -15.84 6.51 3.70
N ILE A 146 -15.37 7.55 4.40
CA ILE A 146 -16.17 8.74 4.72
C ILE A 146 -16.66 9.42 3.44
N LYS A 147 -15.77 9.60 2.45
CA LYS A 147 -16.13 10.20 1.17
C LYS A 147 -17.16 9.38 0.41
N ILE A 148 -17.00 8.06 0.32
CA ILE A 148 -17.99 7.18 -0.32
C ILE A 148 -19.36 7.33 0.31
N GLU A 149 -19.43 7.33 1.64
CA GLU A 149 -20.71 7.44 2.36
C GLU A 149 -21.34 8.84 2.16
N LYS A 150 -20.52 9.89 2.14
CA LYS A 150 -20.98 11.25 1.80
C LYS A 150 -21.55 11.33 0.38
N ASP A 151 -20.80 10.82 -0.61
CA ASP A 151 -21.24 10.81 -2.01
C ASP A 151 -22.54 10.01 -2.19
N ARG A 152 -22.68 8.89 -1.47
CA ARG A 152 -23.91 8.08 -1.45
C ARG A 152 -25.12 8.86 -0.93
N ARG A 153 -24.94 9.64 0.15
CA ARG A 153 -26.00 10.51 0.72
C ARG A 153 -26.38 11.65 -0.22
N GLU A 154 -25.40 12.17 -0.96
CA GLU A 154 -25.60 13.23 -1.95
C GLU A 154 -26.11 12.71 -3.31
N GLY A 155 -26.37 11.40 -3.43
CA GLY A 155 -26.86 10.77 -4.66
C GLY A 155 -25.85 10.78 -5.82
N ARG A 156 -24.56 11.02 -5.54
CA ARG A 156 -23.50 10.96 -6.54
C ARG A 156 -23.00 9.53 -6.68
N SER A 157 -22.78 9.09 -7.91
CA SER A 157 -22.13 7.80 -8.14
C SER A 157 -20.68 7.88 -7.66
N PRO A 158 -20.15 6.85 -6.95
CA PRO A 158 -18.74 6.80 -6.57
C PRO A 158 -17.78 6.97 -7.76
N THR A 159 -18.22 6.61 -8.97
CA THR A 159 -17.43 6.75 -10.21
C THR A 159 -17.42 8.16 -10.82
N GLN A 160 -18.29 9.07 -10.36
CA GLN A 160 -18.29 10.47 -10.81
C GLN A 160 -17.32 11.35 -10.01
N SER A 161 -17.02 10.99 -8.75
CA SER A 161 -16.16 11.76 -7.86
C SER A 161 -14.65 11.66 -8.10
N TYR A 162 -14.23 10.88 -9.11
CA TYR A 162 -12.82 10.62 -9.48
C TYR A 162 -12.53 10.81 -10.98
N LYS A 163 -13.41 11.52 -11.70
CA LYS A 163 -13.13 12.00 -13.05
C LYS A 163 -12.52 13.40 -13.02
#